data_AF-A0A021VQ80-F1
#
_entry.id   AF-A0A021VQ80-F1
#
_cell.length_a   1.000
_cell.length_b   1.000
_cell.length_c   1.000
_cell.angle_alpha   90.00
_cell.angle_beta   90.00
_cell.angle_gamma   90.00
#
_symmetry.space_group_name_H-M   'P 1'
#
loop_
_entity.id
_entity.type
_entity.pdbx_description
1 polymer ?
#
loop_
_entity_poly.entity_id
_entity_poly.type
_entity_poly.pdbx_seq_one_letter_code
_entity_poly.pdbx_strand_id
1 'polypeptide(L)'
;MTPGTLESGLAKAVQARKLAGVWANATLPLFPDRYAERAEWLRAFREYGYTVNDTPAGRPAPASCLLFRGSPEDTRDGLSWTPVPAAAAVSAFAPWHVSIRRRAGRLWVARVHSDAILAVITHTAPVIGDWIEAVVDTADLAIEPVAEDLDETCRTFVRDYLRGPVRASAARAFGLEPGGSFALTER
;
A
#
# COMPACT_ATOMS: atom_id res chain seq x y z
N MET A 1 5.09 -15.22 37.14
CA MET A 1 5.36 -15.05 35.70
C MET A 1 6.02 -16.32 35.19
N THR A 2 5.34 -17.07 34.33
CA THR A 2 5.81 -18.35 33.81
C THR A 2 6.68 -18.13 32.56
N PRO A 3 7.84 -18.82 32.42
CA PRO A 3 8.79 -18.65 31.32
C PRO A 3 8.19 -18.73 29.90
N GLY A 4 7.09 -19.46 29.70
CA GLY A 4 6.42 -19.60 28.39
C GLY A 4 5.74 -18.34 27.84
N THR A 5 5.57 -17.29 28.66
CA THR A 5 4.88 -16.05 28.23
C THR A 5 5.83 -15.10 27.47
N LEU A 6 7.12 -15.10 27.84
CA LEU A 6 8.17 -14.27 27.24
C LEU A 6 8.64 -14.83 25.88
N GLU A 7 8.76 -16.16 25.75
CA GLU A 7 9.11 -16.81 24.47
C GLU A 7 8.01 -16.62 23.41
N SER A 8 6.74 -16.60 23.81
CA SER A 8 5.62 -16.34 22.88
C SER A 8 5.60 -14.88 22.40
N GLY A 9 5.95 -13.92 23.27
CA GLY A 9 6.03 -12.51 22.91
C GLY A 9 7.16 -12.21 21.93
N LEU A 10 8.34 -12.81 22.17
CA LEU A 10 9.48 -12.68 21.27
C LEU A 10 9.25 -13.36 19.92
N ALA A 11 8.63 -14.56 19.90
CA ALA A 11 8.25 -15.22 18.66
C ALA A 11 7.21 -14.44 17.85
N LYS A 12 6.21 -13.84 18.51
CA LYS A 12 5.23 -12.95 17.88
C LYS A 12 5.84 -11.65 17.38
N ALA A 13 6.75 -11.02 18.14
CA ALA A 13 7.47 -9.83 17.69
C ALA A 13 8.41 -10.15 16.52
N VAL A 14 9.05 -11.33 16.52
CA VAL A 14 9.83 -11.84 15.38
C VAL A 14 8.93 -12.17 14.19
N GLN A 15 7.69 -12.63 14.41
CA GLN A 15 6.74 -12.89 13.33
C GLN A 15 6.10 -11.61 12.78
N ALA A 16 5.78 -10.63 13.62
CA ALA A 16 5.35 -9.29 13.21
C ALA A 16 6.48 -8.54 12.49
N ARG A 17 7.72 -8.64 12.99
CA ARG A 17 8.91 -8.08 12.33
C ARG A 17 9.29 -8.85 11.06
N LYS A 18 9.03 -10.15 11.00
CA LYS A 18 9.09 -10.92 9.75
C LYS A 18 7.97 -10.47 8.81
N LEU A 19 6.73 -10.27 9.24
CA LEU A 19 5.63 -9.84 8.36
C LEU A 19 5.80 -8.38 7.87
N ALA A 20 6.32 -7.48 8.71
CA ALA A 20 6.62 -6.09 8.34
C ALA A 20 7.91 -5.99 7.50
N GLY A 21 8.99 -6.66 7.92
CA GLY A 21 10.24 -6.73 7.16
C GLY A 21 10.15 -7.54 5.86
N VAL A 22 9.21 -8.51 5.79
CA VAL A 22 8.81 -9.18 4.56
C VAL A 22 8.10 -8.22 3.62
N TRP A 23 7.48 -7.15 4.11
CA TRP A 23 6.89 -6.14 3.23
C TRP A 23 7.90 -5.06 2.83
N ALA A 24 8.75 -4.59 3.75
CA ALA A 24 9.71 -3.51 3.51
C ALA A 24 10.96 -3.94 2.70
N ASN A 25 11.33 -5.24 2.70
CA ASN A 25 12.55 -5.76 2.05
C ASN A 25 12.29 -6.96 1.11
N ALA A 26 11.04 -7.18 0.69
CA ALA A 26 10.68 -8.29 -0.18
C ALA A 26 11.25 -8.13 -1.60
N THR A 27 12.42 -8.72 -1.83
CA THR A 27 12.84 -9.22 -3.14
C THR A 27 11.98 -10.40 -3.63
N LEU A 28 10.94 -10.81 -2.88
CA LEU A 28 10.00 -11.88 -3.21
C LEU A 28 8.56 -11.51 -2.78
N PRO A 29 7.52 -11.82 -3.56
CA PRO A 29 6.15 -11.36 -3.32
C PRO A 29 5.47 -12.20 -2.21
N LEU A 30 5.88 -11.97 -0.97
CA LEU A 30 5.28 -12.61 0.20
C LEU A 30 4.19 -11.69 0.74
N PHE A 31 3.03 -11.75 0.10
CA PHE A 31 1.84 -11.07 0.59
C PHE A 31 1.35 -11.82 1.86
N PRO A 32 1.18 -11.16 3.04
CA PRO A 32 0.75 -11.79 4.28
C PRO A 32 -0.58 -12.54 4.15
N ASP A 33 -1.46 -12.06 3.28
CA ASP A 33 -2.74 -12.69 2.93
C ASP A 33 -2.60 -14.10 2.33
N ARG A 34 -1.40 -14.51 1.90
CA ARG A 34 -1.10 -15.88 1.44
C ARG A 34 -0.67 -16.83 2.56
N TYR A 35 -0.28 -16.31 3.71
CA TYR A 35 0.38 -17.07 4.78
C TYR A 35 -0.26 -16.91 6.16
N ALA A 36 -1.16 -15.95 6.31
CA ALA A 36 -1.87 -15.66 7.53
C ALA A 36 -3.27 -15.15 7.21
N GLU A 37 -4.24 -15.59 8.00
CA GLU A 37 -5.61 -15.11 7.90
C GLU A 37 -5.69 -13.63 8.25
N ARG A 38 -6.77 -12.97 7.79
CA ARG A 38 -6.97 -11.53 7.99
C ARG A 38 -6.83 -11.09 9.45
N ALA A 39 -7.48 -11.84 10.34
CA ALA A 39 -7.43 -11.57 11.78
C ALA A 39 -6.02 -11.67 12.38
N GLU A 40 -5.17 -12.55 11.83
CA GLU A 40 -3.84 -12.81 12.37
C GLU A 40 -2.87 -11.67 12.08
N TRP A 41 -2.83 -11.19 10.83
CA TRP A 41 -1.99 -10.04 10.51
C TRP A 41 -2.52 -8.75 11.16
N LEU A 42 -3.85 -8.56 11.23
CA LEU A 42 -4.44 -7.42 11.92
C LEU A 42 -4.00 -7.35 13.38
N ARG A 43 -4.08 -8.50 14.08
CA ARG A 43 -3.59 -8.60 15.45
C ARG A 43 -2.11 -8.26 15.53
N ALA A 44 -1.27 -8.78 14.63
CA ALA A 44 0.17 -8.54 14.63
C ALA A 44 0.52 -7.05 14.46
N PHE A 45 -0.10 -6.35 13.51
CA PHE A 45 0.10 -4.91 13.32
C PHE A 45 -0.38 -4.08 14.52
N ARG A 46 -1.54 -4.43 15.10
CA ARG A 46 -2.07 -3.74 16.29
C ARG A 46 -1.17 -3.95 17.51
N GLU A 47 -0.63 -5.15 17.71
CA GLU A 47 0.32 -5.47 18.79
C GLU A 47 1.67 -4.74 18.59
N TYR A 48 2.16 -4.62 17.35
CA TYR A 48 3.42 -3.94 17.05
C TYR A 48 3.32 -2.41 17.12
N GLY A 49 2.13 -1.87 16.84
CA GLY A 49 1.89 -0.44 16.77
C GLY A 49 2.16 0.13 15.37
N TYR A 50 1.90 1.44 15.23
CA TYR A 50 2.09 2.15 13.97
C TYR A 50 3.58 2.31 13.62
N THR A 51 3.93 2.05 12.37
CA THR A 51 5.30 2.14 11.88
C THR A 51 5.44 2.95 10.60
N VAL A 52 6.61 3.53 10.40
CA VAL A 52 7.07 4.09 9.14
C VAL A 52 8.40 3.41 8.80
N ASN A 53 8.47 2.70 7.67
CA ASN A 53 9.67 1.96 7.23
C ASN A 53 10.22 1.05 8.35
N ASP A 54 9.36 0.17 8.90
CA ASP A 54 9.64 -0.73 10.04
C ASP A 54 10.06 -0.06 11.35
N THR A 55 10.06 1.27 11.41
CA THR A 55 10.42 2.02 12.61
C THR A 55 9.16 2.47 13.34
N PRO A 56 9.01 2.18 14.65
CA PRO A 56 7.89 2.70 15.44
C PRO A 56 7.78 4.23 15.33
N ALA A 57 6.58 4.73 15.11
CA ALA A 57 6.32 6.15 14.90
C ALA A 57 5.03 6.61 15.58
N GLY A 58 4.86 7.92 15.71
CA GLY A 58 3.57 8.51 16.07
C GLY A 58 2.62 8.47 14.86
N ARG A 59 1.35 8.17 15.10
CA ARG A 59 0.32 8.31 14.06
C ARG A 59 0.23 9.78 13.63
N PRO A 60 0.12 10.06 12.32
CA PRO A 60 -0.06 11.43 11.85
C PRO A 60 -1.43 12.00 12.29
N ALA A 61 -1.47 13.30 12.58
CA ALA A 61 -2.69 14.05 12.91
C ALA A 61 -3.00 15.12 11.84
N PRO A 62 -4.28 15.39 11.43
CA PRO A 62 -5.54 14.69 11.75
C PRO A 62 -6.44 14.25 10.54
N ALA A 63 -7.61 13.70 10.92
CA ALA A 63 -8.86 13.34 10.22
C ALA A 63 -8.91 12.08 9.32
N SER A 64 -8.43 12.12 8.08
CA SER A 64 -8.51 10.99 7.14
C SER A 64 -7.80 11.38 5.84
N CYS A 65 -7.43 10.41 5.00
CA CYS A 65 -6.92 10.68 3.66
C CYS A 65 -7.59 9.79 2.61
N LEU A 66 -7.57 10.23 1.36
CA LEU A 66 -7.93 9.38 0.24
C LEU A 66 -6.75 8.49 -0.11
N LEU A 67 -7.00 7.18 -0.12
CA LEU A 67 -6.03 6.19 -0.59
C LEU A 67 -6.63 5.41 -1.76
N PHE A 68 -5.74 4.97 -2.64
CA PHE A 68 -6.03 4.25 -3.87
C PHE A 68 -5.41 2.87 -3.85
N ARG A 69 -6.07 1.91 -4.49
CA ARG A 69 -5.57 0.54 -4.65
C ARG A 69 -5.86 0.03 -6.06
N GLY A 70 -4.85 -0.59 -6.67
CA GLY A 70 -5.01 -1.31 -7.92
C GLY A 70 -5.18 -2.80 -7.68
N SER A 71 -6.38 -3.33 -7.93
CA SER A 71 -6.64 -4.76 -7.76
C SER A 71 -7.86 -5.25 -8.55
N PRO A 72 -7.97 -6.55 -8.79
CA PRO A 72 -9.25 -7.17 -9.12
C PRO A 72 -10.32 -6.91 -8.04
N GLU A 73 -11.59 -7.09 -8.40
CA GLU A 73 -12.73 -6.80 -7.52
C GLU A 73 -12.80 -7.69 -6.28
N ASP A 74 -12.43 -8.97 -6.42
CA ASP A 74 -12.43 -9.96 -5.34
C ASP A 74 -11.34 -9.72 -4.26
N THR A 75 -10.43 -8.78 -4.51
CA THR A 75 -9.28 -8.45 -3.64
C THR A 75 -9.13 -6.95 -3.41
N ARG A 76 -10.23 -6.20 -3.62
CA ARG A 76 -10.30 -4.74 -3.43
C ARG A 76 -10.10 -4.29 -1.99
N ASP A 77 -10.35 -5.17 -1.03
CA ASP A 77 -10.21 -4.93 0.41
C ASP A 77 -8.84 -5.34 0.96
N GLY A 78 -7.87 -5.68 0.10
CA GLY A 78 -6.54 -6.08 0.54
C GLY A 78 -5.73 -4.93 1.16
N LEU A 79 -4.52 -5.28 1.60
CA LEU A 79 -3.70 -4.49 2.53
C LEU A 79 -3.05 -3.23 1.97
N SER A 80 -2.65 -3.29 0.71
CA SER A 80 -1.75 -2.33 0.07
C SER A 80 -2.52 -1.20 -0.57
N TRP A 81 -2.33 0.00 -0.06
CA TRP A 81 -2.98 1.22 -0.51
C TRP A 81 -1.95 2.33 -0.70
N THR A 82 -2.24 3.35 -1.49
CA THR A 82 -1.30 4.45 -1.73
C THR A 82 -2.06 5.75 -1.94
N PRO A 83 -1.55 6.91 -1.48
CA PRO A 83 -2.16 8.20 -1.77
C PRO A 83 -1.97 8.62 -3.24
N VAL A 84 -1.18 7.88 -4.02
CA VAL A 84 -0.85 8.21 -5.41
C VAL A 84 -1.63 7.31 -6.38
N PRO A 85 -2.64 7.84 -7.10
CA PRO A 85 -3.43 7.06 -8.06
C PRO A 85 -2.57 6.37 -9.12
N ALA A 86 -1.52 7.04 -9.61
CA ALA A 86 -0.61 6.50 -10.61
C ALA A 86 0.15 5.25 -10.11
N ALA A 87 0.57 5.23 -8.85
CA ALA A 87 1.21 4.05 -8.26
C ALA A 87 0.22 2.88 -8.12
N ALA A 88 -1.02 3.16 -7.68
CA ALA A 88 -2.09 2.17 -7.68
C ALA A 88 -2.39 1.64 -9.10
N ALA A 89 -2.34 2.51 -10.11
CA ALA A 89 -2.65 2.16 -11.50
C ALA A 89 -1.64 1.16 -12.07
N VAL A 90 -0.35 1.34 -11.74
CA VAL A 90 0.69 0.39 -12.13
C VAL A 90 0.38 -1.00 -11.56
N SER A 91 -0.07 -1.09 -10.30
CA SER A 91 -0.51 -2.36 -9.71
C SER A 91 -1.75 -2.95 -10.40
N ALA A 92 -2.68 -2.11 -10.86
CA ALA A 92 -3.90 -2.56 -11.54
C ALA A 92 -3.68 -3.03 -12.98
N PHE A 93 -2.78 -2.36 -13.71
CA PHE A 93 -2.74 -2.42 -15.18
C PHE A 93 -1.38 -2.84 -15.76
N ALA A 94 -0.26 -2.77 -15.00
CA ALA A 94 1.06 -3.10 -15.55
C ALA A 94 1.33 -4.61 -15.52
N PRO A 95 1.53 -5.28 -16.68
CA PRO A 95 1.50 -6.74 -16.83
C PRO A 95 2.60 -7.50 -16.06
N TRP A 96 3.64 -6.82 -15.56
CA TRP A 96 4.70 -7.42 -14.74
C TRP A 96 4.44 -7.32 -13.23
N HIS A 97 3.66 -6.33 -12.77
CA HIS A 97 3.13 -6.29 -11.39
C HIS A 97 1.91 -7.21 -11.23
N VAL A 98 1.20 -7.41 -12.32
CA VAL A 98 0.28 -8.52 -12.48
C VAL A 98 1.14 -9.78 -12.56
N SER A 99 1.50 -10.41 -11.44
CA SER A 99 2.01 -11.78 -11.45
C SER A 99 1.19 -12.56 -12.47
N ILE A 100 1.81 -13.25 -13.43
CA ILE A 100 1.33 -13.75 -14.76
C ILE A 100 -0.10 -14.35 -14.81
N ARG A 101 -0.78 -14.51 -13.67
CA ARG A 101 -2.13 -15.04 -13.47
C ARG A 101 -3.17 -14.07 -12.89
N ARG A 102 -2.82 -12.83 -12.53
CA ARG A 102 -3.82 -11.87 -12.03
C ARG A 102 -4.63 -11.33 -13.21
N ARG A 103 -5.96 -11.32 -13.08
CA ARG A 103 -6.85 -10.65 -14.06
C ARG A 103 -6.55 -9.16 -14.05
N ALA A 104 -6.77 -8.48 -15.18
CA ALA A 104 -6.70 -7.02 -15.22
C ALA A 104 -7.59 -6.43 -14.12
N GLY A 105 -7.02 -5.52 -13.32
CA GLY A 105 -7.72 -4.93 -12.17
C GLY A 105 -8.57 -3.70 -12.52
N ARG A 106 -9.08 -3.06 -11.47
CA ARG A 106 -9.63 -1.70 -11.48
C ARG A 106 -8.89 -0.89 -10.42
N LEU A 107 -8.99 0.43 -10.51
CA LEU A 107 -8.66 1.32 -9.41
C LEU A 107 -9.83 1.44 -8.42
N TRP A 108 -9.49 1.32 -7.14
CA TRP A 108 -10.38 1.50 -6.00
C TRP A 108 -9.91 2.68 -5.18
N VAL A 109 -10.84 3.35 -4.51
CA VAL A 109 -10.58 4.47 -3.60
C VAL A 109 -11.35 4.27 -2.31
N ALA A 110 -10.74 4.71 -1.21
CA ALA A 110 -11.39 4.79 0.09
C ALA A 110 -10.89 6.03 0.85
N ARG A 111 -11.78 6.63 1.65
CA ARG A 111 -11.39 7.60 2.67
C ARG A 111 -10.99 6.82 3.92
N VAL A 112 -9.75 6.96 4.34
CA VAL A 112 -9.12 6.14 5.39
C VAL A 112 -8.74 7.02 6.56
N HIS A 113 -9.28 6.70 7.74
CA HIS A 113 -8.89 7.34 9.00
C HIS A 113 -7.49 6.89 9.42
N SER A 114 -6.76 7.76 10.14
CA SER A 114 -5.36 7.48 10.51
C SER A 114 -5.19 6.34 11.51
N ASP A 115 -6.26 5.90 12.18
CA ASP A 115 -6.30 4.71 13.03
C ASP A 115 -6.35 3.40 12.23
N ALA A 116 -6.99 3.42 11.06
CA ALA A 116 -7.04 2.31 10.10
C ALA A 116 -5.72 2.11 9.34
N ILE A 117 -4.84 3.13 9.29
CA ILE A 117 -3.50 2.99 8.71
C ILE A 117 -2.58 2.29 9.71
N LEU A 118 -2.19 1.06 9.42
CA LEU A 118 -1.41 0.22 10.33
C LEU A 118 0.09 0.42 10.20
N ALA A 119 0.56 0.68 8.99
CA ALA A 119 1.97 0.94 8.69
C ALA A 119 2.09 1.78 7.42
N VAL A 120 3.22 2.46 7.27
CA VAL A 120 3.60 3.22 6.09
C VAL A 120 4.98 2.76 5.63
N ILE A 121 5.11 2.52 4.33
CA ILE A 121 6.31 2.00 3.69
C ILE A 121 6.61 2.89 2.50
N THR A 122 7.85 3.36 2.43
CA THR A 122 8.34 4.21 1.34
C THR A 122 9.07 3.31 0.36
N HIS A 123 8.65 3.37 -0.89
CA HIS A 123 9.28 2.67 -1.98
C HIS A 123 9.96 3.66 -2.91
N THR A 124 11.09 3.24 -3.46
CA THR A 124 11.77 3.95 -4.55
C THR A 124 11.85 3.01 -5.74
N ALA A 125 11.35 3.44 -6.90
CA ALA A 125 11.57 2.73 -8.16
C ALA A 125 12.12 3.69 -9.22
N PRO A 126 12.95 3.18 -10.14
CA PRO A 126 13.59 4.02 -11.17
C PRO A 126 12.62 4.82 -12.05
N VAL A 127 11.34 4.46 -12.11
CA VAL A 127 10.40 4.98 -13.11
C VAL A 127 9.18 5.68 -12.52
N ILE A 128 8.73 5.30 -11.33
CA ILE A 128 7.59 5.95 -10.63
C ILE A 128 8.10 6.98 -9.61
N GLY A 129 9.40 6.98 -9.32
CA GLY A 129 9.99 7.81 -8.28
C GLY A 129 9.78 7.21 -6.90
N ASP A 130 9.74 8.08 -5.89
CA ASP A 130 9.39 7.70 -4.53
C ASP A 130 7.86 7.68 -4.38
N TRP A 131 7.31 6.62 -3.80
CA TRP A 131 5.90 6.59 -3.41
C TRP A 131 5.71 5.94 -2.05
N ILE A 132 4.56 6.26 -1.46
CA ILE A 132 4.13 5.69 -0.20
C ILE A 132 3.16 4.55 -0.45
N GLU A 133 3.37 3.48 0.28
CA GLU A 133 2.41 2.41 0.48
C GLU A 133 1.96 2.39 1.94
N ALA A 134 0.65 2.42 2.15
CA ALA A 134 -0.01 2.30 3.43
C ALA A 134 -0.61 0.89 3.56
N VAL A 135 -0.34 0.25 4.70
CA VAL A 135 -1.05 -0.96 5.13
C VAL A 135 -2.32 -0.53 5.83
N VAL A 136 -3.48 -0.95 5.34
CA VAL A 136 -4.78 -0.45 5.82
C VAL A 136 -5.65 -1.58 6.36
N ASP A 137 -6.28 -1.37 7.51
CA ASP A 137 -7.42 -2.16 7.96
C ASP A 137 -8.69 -1.70 7.22
N THR A 138 -9.16 -2.52 6.30
CA THR A 138 -10.28 -2.18 5.41
C THR A 138 -11.66 -2.59 5.96
N ALA A 139 -11.76 -3.09 7.19
CA ALA A 139 -12.93 -3.84 7.65
C ALA A 139 -14.22 -3.01 7.62
N ASP A 140 -14.09 -1.72 7.92
CA ASP A 140 -15.19 -0.76 8.01
C ASP A 140 -15.10 0.35 6.96
N LEU A 141 -14.32 0.13 5.89
CA LEU A 141 -14.13 1.14 4.85
C LEU A 141 -15.16 1.01 3.72
N ALA A 142 -15.73 2.14 3.31
CA ALA A 142 -16.43 2.25 2.03
C ALA A 142 -15.39 2.26 0.90
N ILE A 143 -15.28 1.13 0.19
CA ILE A 143 -14.37 0.97 -0.95
C ILE A 143 -15.18 1.09 -2.24
N GLU A 144 -14.86 2.12 -3.02
CA GLU A 144 -15.58 2.46 -4.23
C GLU A 144 -14.65 2.38 -5.45
N PRO A 145 -15.17 2.09 -6.64
CA PRO A 145 -14.39 2.30 -7.85
C PRO A 145 -14.06 3.79 -7.98
N VAL A 146 -12.88 4.12 -8.49
CA VAL A 146 -12.58 5.52 -8.84
C VAL A 146 -13.50 6.00 -9.96
N ALA A 147 -13.65 7.33 -10.08
CA ALA A 147 -14.36 7.95 -11.19
C ALA A 147 -13.76 7.53 -12.55
N GLU A 148 -14.61 7.39 -13.58
CA GLU A 148 -14.23 6.85 -14.89
C GLU A 148 -13.15 7.68 -15.59
N ASP A 149 -13.19 9.01 -15.44
CA ASP A 149 -12.21 9.94 -15.99
C ASP A 149 -10.82 9.75 -15.37
N LEU A 150 -10.75 9.54 -14.04
CA LEU A 150 -9.53 9.20 -13.34
C LEU A 150 -9.02 7.81 -13.73
N ASP A 151 -9.92 6.81 -13.85
CA ASP A 151 -9.55 5.45 -14.29
C ASP A 151 -8.91 5.49 -15.69
N GLU A 152 -9.52 6.16 -16.67
CA GLU A 152 -8.99 6.26 -18.03
C GLU A 152 -7.69 7.08 -18.09
N THR A 153 -7.60 8.15 -17.30
CA THR A 153 -6.36 8.93 -17.14
C THR A 153 -5.22 8.05 -16.63
N CYS A 154 -5.47 7.22 -15.63
CA CYS A 154 -4.52 6.27 -15.08
C CYS A 154 -4.19 5.12 -16.05
N ARG A 155 -5.16 4.61 -16.83
CA ARG A 155 -4.91 3.62 -17.89
C ARG A 155 -4.00 4.17 -18.97
N THR A 156 -4.24 5.41 -19.39
CA THR A 156 -3.42 6.10 -20.39
C THR A 156 -2.00 6.31 -19.85
N PHE A 157 -1.87 6.78 -18.60
CA PHE A 157 -0.58 6.87 -17.91
C PHE A 157 0.17 5.54 -17.94
N VAL A 158 -0.46 4.43 -17.51
CA VAL A 158 0.21 3.13 -17.53
C VAL A 158 0.56 2.72 -18.96
N ARG A 159 -0.35 2.83 -19.93
CA ARG A 159 -0.09 2.49 -21.33
C ARG A 159 1.14 3.22 -21.89
N ASP A 160 1.26 4.52 -21.62
CA ASP A 160 2.38 5.34 -22.07
C ASP A 160 3.66 4.99 -21.31
N TYR A 161 3.54 4.76 -20.00
CA TYR A 161 4.63 4.25 -19.16
C TYR A 161 5.20 2.92 -19.69
N LEU A 162 4.35 1.97 -20.11
CA LEU A 162 4.78 0.69 -20.68
C LEU A 162 5.48 0.84 -22.05
N ARG A 163 5.22 1.93 -22.79
CA ARG A 163 5.77 2.16 -24.15
C ARG A 163 7.17 2.77 -24.17
N GLY A 164 7.72 3.19 -23.02
CA GLY A 164 9.03 3.84 -22.93
C GLY A 164 8.99 5.32 -23.36
N PRO A 165 10.15 5.94 -23.59
CA PRO A 165 10.77 6.94 -22.71
C PRO A 165 9.97 8.26 -22.55
N VAL A 166 8.71 8.23 -22.12
CA VAL A 166 8.01 9.40 -21.55
C VAL A 166 8.45 9.54 -20.08
N ARG A 167 9.76 9.74 -19.85
CA ARG A 167 10.37 9.58 -18.51
C ARG A 167 10.24 10.77 -17.56
N ALA A 168 9.63 11.90 -17.96
CA ALA A 168 9.59 13.09 -17.10
C ALA A 168 8.25 13.83 -17.07
N SER A 169 7.52 13.93 -18.19
CA SER A 169 6.31 14.76 -18.25
C SER A 169 5.10 14.09 -17.59
N ALA A 170 4.99 12.76 -17.70
CA ALA A 170 3.86 12.02 -17.12
C ALA A 170 3.96 11.98 -15.58
N ALA A 171 5.13 11.71 -15.01
CA ALA A 171 5.34 11.69 -13.56
C ALA A 171 4.99 13.03 -12.89
N ARG A 172 5.34 14.15 -13.53
CA ARG A 172 4.99 15.52 -13.07
C ARG A 172 3.50 15.78 -12.97
N ALA A 173 2.72 15.32 -13.95
CA ALA A 173 1.28 15.52 -13.97
C ALA A 173 0.57 14.84 -12.78
N PHE A 174 1.19 13.81 -12.19
CA PHE A 174 0.67 13.08 -11.04
C PHE A 174 1.37 13.41 -9.71
N GLY A 175 2.24 14.43 -9.68
CA GLY A 175 2.93 14.85 -8.45
C GLY A 175 3.99 13.85 -7.96
N LEU A 176 4.53 13.01 -8.84
CA LEU A 176 5.58 12.03 -8.55
C LEU A 176 7.00 12.66 -8.63
N GLU A 177 7.22 13.80 -7.97
CA GLU A 177 8.55 14.40 -7.91
C GLU A 177 9.38 13.77 -6.76
N PRO A 178 10.64 13.36 -6.98
CA PRO A 178 11.51 12.85 -5.93
C PRO A 178 11.67 13.87 -4.80
N GLY A 179 11.50 13.45 -3.54
CA GLY A 179 11.74 14.29 -2.37
C GLY A 179 10.59 15.23 -1.96
N GLY A 180 9.38 15.08 -2.51
CA GLY A 180 8.19 15.73 -1.98
C GLY A 180 7.87 15.23 -0.57
N SER A 181 8.07 16.06 0.45
CA SER A 181 7.61 15.77 1.82
C SER A 181 6.10 15.56 1.80
N PHE A 182 5.66 14.34 2.09
CA PHE A 182 4.25 14.01 2.15
C PHE A 182 3.66 14.57 3.46
N ALA A 183 3.05 15.75 3.37
CA ALA A 183 2.04 16.16 4.33
C ALA A 183 0.71 15.54 3.88
N LEU A 184 0.10 14.71 4.74
CA LEU A 184 -1.32 14.35 4.62
C LEU A 184 -2.12 15.65 4.62
N THR A 185 -2.41 16.18 3.45
CA THR A 185 -3.15 17.42 3.30
C THR A 185 -4.61 17.07 3.23
N GLU A 186 -5.41 17.71 4.09
CA GLU A 186 -6.86 17.61 4.08
C GLU A 186 -7.36 18.05 2.69
N ARG A 187 -8.00 17.14 1.95
CA ARG A 187 -8.82 17.45 0.78
C ARG A 187 -10.21 16.82 0.93
#